data_AF-A0A0K0FM20-F1
#
_entry.id   AF-A0A0K0FM20-F1
#
_cell.length_a   1.000
_cell.length_b   1.000
_cell.length_c   1.000
_cell.angle_alpha   90.00
_cell.angle_beta   90.00
_cell.angle_gamma   90.00
#
_symmetry.space_group_name_H-M   'P 1'
#
loop_
_entity.id
_entity.type
_entity.pdbx_description
1 polymer ?
#
loop_
_entity_poly.entity_id
_entity_poly.type
_entity_poly.pdbx_seq_one_letter_code
_entity_poly.pdbx_strand_id
1 'polypeptide(L)'
;MIERSLLATNLVRKSLSTSVKRQLHKGTDSTPPMRYMPIYQKIALYFMICGAFLSYPTYVLANIDNIRPRPDSSLSPVVIEQLDTRKAARNA
;
A
#
# COMPACT_ATOMS: atom_id res chain seq x y z
N MET A 1 -16.26 8.29 24.06
CA MET A 1 -15.34 7.73 23.03
C MET A 1 -13.96 7.36 23.58
N ILE A 2 -13.44 8.05 24.60
CA ILE A 2 -12.10 7.82 25.17
C ILE A 2 -11.97 6.46 25.90
N GLU A 3 -12.99 6.02 26.64
CA GLU A 3 -12.93 4.73 27.36
C GLU A 3 -12.83 3.51 26.43
N ARG A 4 -13.51 3.55 25.28
CA ARG A 4 -13.40 2.49 24.26
C ARG A 4 -12.01 2.41 23.65
N SER A 5 -11.32 3.55 23.51
CA SER A 5 -9.92 3.62 23.06
C SER A 5 -8.94 3.02 24.08
N LEU A 6 -9.16 3.30 25.37
CA LEU A 6 -8.35 2.72 26.45
C LEU A 6 -8.56 1.21 26.59
N LEU A 7 -9.78 0.71 26.39
CA LEU A 7 -10.05 -0.72 26.38
C LEU A 7 -9.40 -1.42 25.17
N ALA A 8 -9.46 -0.80 23.98
CA ALA A 8 -8.83 -1.33 22.77
C ALA A 8 -7.30 -1.41 22.89
N THR A 9 -6.66 -0.35 23.41
CA THR A 9 -5.20 -0.33 23.61
C THR A 9 -4.73 -1.36 24.65
N ASN A 10 -5.49 -1.55 25.72
CA ASN A 10 -5.20 -2.60 26.71
C ASN A 10 -5.41 -4.02 26.15
N LEU A 11 -6.40 -4.22 25.28
CA LEU A 11 -6.62 -5.50 24.60
C LEU A 11 -5.46 -5.83 23.64
N VAL A 12 -5.04 -4.84 22.84
CA VAL A 12 -3.90 -4.97 21.92
C VAL A 12 -2.61 -5.26 22.68
N ARG A 13 -2.36 -4.54 23.79
CA ARG A 13 -1.18 -4.76 24.62
C ARG A 13 -1.17 -6.14 25.27
N LYS A 14 -2.33 -6.61 25.78
CA LYS A 14 -2.46 -7.97 26.31
C LYS A 14 -2.22 -9.03 25.24
N SER A 15 -2.81 -8.85 24.05
CA SER A 15 -2.66 -9.76 22.90
C SER A 15 -1.23 -9.85 22.38
N LEU A 16 -0.52 -8.70 22.31
CA LEU A 16 0.91 -8.66 21.98
C LEU A 16 1.74 -9.37 23.06
N SER A 17 1.50 -9.11 24.34
CA SER A 17 2.25 -9.74 25.43
C SER A 17 2.05 -11.26 25.45
N THR A 18 0.83 -11.75 25.23
CA THR A 18 0.54 -13.19 25.22
C THR A 18 1.15 -13.86 23.99
N SER A 19 1.12 -13.20 22.83
CA SER A 19 1.76 -13.71 21.61
C SER A 19 3.27 -13.82 21.74
N VAL A 20 3.93 -12.79 22.30
CA VAL A 20 5.37 -12.79 22.56
C VAL A 20 5.75 -13.86 23.59
N LYS A 21 5.02 -13.96 24.70
CA LYS A 21 5.24 -15.02 25.71
C LYS A 21 5.07 -16.42 25.12
N ARG A 22 4.09 -16.62 24.23
CA ARG A 22 3.89 -17.90 23.56
C ARG A 22 5.03 -18.24 22.59
N GLN A 23 5.51 -17.26 21.81
CA GLN A 23 6.65 -17.44 20.91
C GLN A 23 7.95 -17.76 21.65
N LEU A 24 8.16 -17.20 22.85
CA LEU A 24 9.33 -17.47 23.67
C LEU A 24 9.24 -18.80 24.43
N HIS A 25 8.08 -19.09 25.03
CA HIS A 25 7.91 -20.28 25.89
C HIS A 25 7.71 -21.57 25.11
N LYS A 26 7.00 -21.53 23.99
CA LYS A 26 6.69 -22.73 23.19
C LYS A 26 7.57 -22.84 21.94
N GLY A 27 8.40 -21.82 21.67
CA GLY A 27 8.87 -21.63 20.31
C GLY A 27 7.68 -21.59 19.35
N THR A 28 7.97 -21.69 18.05
CA THR A 28 6.92 -22.11 17.12
C THR A 28 6.90 -23.63 17.22
N ASP A 29 6.08 -24.21 18.10
CA ASP A 29 5.86 -25.68 18.21
C ASP A 29 5.22 -26.20 16.90
N SER A 30 5.97 -26.11 15.82
CA SER A 30 5.80 -26.85 14.58
C SER A 30 6.88 -27.92 14.59
N THR A 31 6.57 -29.10 14.05
CA THR A 31 7.59 -30.09 13.69
C THR A 31 8.81 -29.40 13.09
N PRO A 32 10.04 -29.77 13.49
CA PRO A 32 11.25 -29.14 12.97
C PRO A 32 11.15 -29.10 11.45
N PRO A 33 11.48 -27.97 10.82
CA PRO A 33 11.31 -27.82 9.39
C PRO A 33 12.07 -28.94 8.68
N MET A 34 11.44 -29.62 7.72
CA MET A 34 12.08 -30.71 6.97
C MET A 34 13.44 -30.29 6.38
N ARG A 35 13.63 -28.99 6.12
CA ARG A 35 14.90 -28.38 5.75
C ARG A 35 15.07 -27.02 6.42
N TYR A 36 16.22 -26.80 7.05
CA TYR A 36 16.59 -25.49 7.57
C TYR A 36 16.72 -24.49 6.42
N MET A 37 15.99 -23.37 6.52
CA MET A 37 16.10 -22.25 5.59
C MET A 37 16.72 -21.05 6.34
N PRO A 38 17.95 -20.62 6.00
CA PRO A 38 18.57 -19.45 6.59
C PRO A 38 17.73 -18.19 6.33
N ILE A 39 17.85 -17.21 7.22
CA ILE A 39 17.06 -15.97 7.17
C ILE A 39 17.19 -15.22 5.83
N TYR A 40 18.39 -15.20 5.25
CA TYR A 40 18.64 -14.53 3.97
C TYR A 40 17.85 -15.16 2.82
N GLN A 41 17.68 -16.49 2.83
CA GLN A 41 16.87 -17.16 1.82
C GLN A 41 15.37 -16.83 1.98
N LYS A 42 14.89 -16.66 3.22
CA LYS A 42 13.51 -16.21 3.47
C LYS A 42 13.29 -14.79 2.97
N ILE A 43 14.25 -13.90 3.23
CA ILE A 43 14.22 -12.51 2.78
C ILE A 43 14.24 -12.46 1.24
N ALA A 44 15.15 -13.20 0.60
CA ALA A 44 15.22 -13.27 -0.85
C ALA A 44 13.92 -13.80 -1.48
N LEU A 45 13.34 -14.86 -0.90
CA LEU A 45 12.06 -15.42 -1.36
C LEU A 45 10.94 -14.39 -1.24
N TYR A 46 10.86 -13.66 -0.13
CA TYR A 46 9.88 -12.61 0.06
C TYR A 46 10.00 -11.51 -1.01
N PHE A 47 11.20 -10.99 -1.26
CA PHE A 47 11.40 -9.99 -2.30
C PHE A 47 11.13 -10.51 -3.71
N MET A 48 11.44 -11.78 -3.98
CA MET A 48 11.12 -12.42 -5.26
C MET A 48 9.61 -12.48 -5.48
N ILE A 49 8.84 -12.90 -4.47
CA ILE A 49 7.39 -12.93 -4.52
C ILE A 49 6.85 -11.51 -4.72
N CYS A 50 7.23 -10.56 -3.87
CA CYS A 50 6.79 -9.18 -4.00
C CYS A 50 7.12 -8.59 -5.38
N GLY A 51 8.34 -8.77 -5.87
CA GLY A 51 8.76 -8.32 -7.18
C GLY A 51 7.94 -8.95 -8.30
N ALA A 52 7.76 -10.27 -8.29
CA ALA A 52 6.98 -10.97 -9.31
C ALA A 52 5.53 -10.47 -9.37
N PHE A 53 4.85 -10.39 -8.23
CA PHE A 53 3.43 -10.01 -8.18
C PHE A 53 3.19 -8.50 -8.36
N LEU A 54 4.15 -7.65 -7.98
CA LEU A 54 4.02 -6.19 -8.13
C LEU A 54 4.59 -5.66 -9.46
N SER A 55 5.47 -6.39 -10.13
CA SER A 55 6.13 -5.92 -11.36
C SER A 55 5.12 -5.48 -12.44
N TYR A 56 4.19 -6.35 -12.79
CA TYR A 56 3.20 -6.10 -13.84
C TYR A 56 2.22 -4.96 -13.50
N PRO A 57 1.51 -4.95 -12.36
CA PRO A 57 0.59 -3.86 -12.06
C PRO A 57 1.31 -2.52 -11.92
N THR A 58 2.54 -2.51 -11.40
CA THR A 58 3.34 -1.27 -11.30
C THR A 58 3.68 -0.72 -12.68
N TYR A 59 4.10 -1.58 -13.62
CA TYR A 59 4.35 -1.18 -15.00
C TYR A 59 3.10 -0.63 -15.69
N VAL A 60 1.97 -1.33 -15.56
CA VAL A 60 0.70 -0.91 -16.17
C VAL A 60 0.26 0.46 -15.65
N LEU A 61 0.34 0.70 -14.34
CA LEU A 61 -0.05 1.99 -13.75
C LEU A 61 0.91 3.12 -14.18
N ALA A 62 2.21 2.85 -14.25
CA ALA A 62 3.19 3.83 -14.69
C ALA A 62 3.08 4.17 -16.18
N ASN A 63 2.67 3.19 -17.01
CA ASN A 63 2.59 3.32 -18.46
C ASN A 63 1.15 3.50 -18.97
N ILE A 64 0.21 3.85 -18.09
CA ILE A 64 -1.22 3.82 -18.41
C ILE A 64 -1.60 4.79 -19.52
N ASP A 65 -0.96 5.97 -19.57
CA ASP A 65 -1.25 6.98 -20.58
C ASP A 65 -0.77 6.56 -21.98
N ASN A 66 0.24 5.68 -22.07
CA ASN A 66 0.69 5.09 -23.34
C ASN A 66 -0.18 3.91 -23.76
N ILE A 67 -0.64 3.10 -22.80
CA ILE A 67 -1.52 1.94 -23.05
C ILE A 67 -2.93 2.40 -23.41
N ARG A 68 -3.39 3.48 -22.79
CA ARG A 68 -4.71 4.08 -22.99
C ARG A 68 -4.56 5.61 -23.11
N PRO A 69 -4.26 6.10 -24.32
CA PRO A 69 -4.20 7.54 -24.58
C PRO A 69 -5.48 8.22 -24.10
N ARG A 70 -5.31 9.30 -23.35
CA ARG A 70 -6.46 10.09 -22.90
C ARG A 70 -7.12 10.73 -24.11
N PRO A 71 -8.46 10.83 -24.14
CA PRO A 71 -9.12 11.61 -25.16
C PRO A 71 -8.59 13.05 -25.11
N ASP A 72 -8.44 13.67 -26.28
CA ASP A 72 -8.07 15.08 -26.36
C ASP A 72 -9.04 15.90 -25.51
N SER A 73 -8.51 16.59 -24.52
CA SER A 73 -9.29 17.46 -23.64
C SER A 73 -9.60 18.77 -24.36
N SER A 74 -10.36 18.69 -25.45
CA SER A 74 -10.90 19.87 -26.13
C SER A 74 -12.06 20.40 -25.28
N LEU A 75 -11.81 21.49 -24.56
CA LEU A 75 -12.89 22.27 -23.94
C LEU A 75 -13.78 22.82 -25.05
N SER A 76 -15.09 22.88 -24.81
CA SER A 76 -15.98 23.57 -25.74
C SER A 76 -15.57 25.05 -25.85
N PRO A 77 -15.71 25.67 -27.03
CA PRO A 77 -15.26 27.05 -27.24
C PRO A 77 -15.88 28.03 -26.24
N VAL A 78 -17.13 27.80 -25.84
CA VAL A 78 -17.85 28.57 -24.82
C VAL A 78 -17.14 28.53 -23.46
N VAL A 79 -16.57 27.39 -23.07
CA VAL A 79 -15.87 27.23 -21.77
C VAL A 79 -14.49 27.88 -21.82
N ILE A 80 -13.84 27.89 -22.98
CA ILE A 80 -12.56 28.59 -23.19
C ILE A 80 -12.75 30.10 -23.02
N GLU A 81 -13.78 30.68 -23.66
CA GLU A 81 -14.13 32.10 -23.52
C GLU A 81 -14.46 32.48 -22.06
N GLN A 82 -15.17 31.62 -21.34
CA GLN A 82 -15.45 31.82 -19.91
C GLN A 82 -14.20 31.72 -19.02
N LEU A 83 -13.21 30.91 -19.40
CA LEU A 83 -11.93 30.83 -18.69
C LEU A 83 -11.06 32.05 -18.96
N ASP A 84 -11.03 32.54 -20.19
CA ASP A 84 -10.22 33.70 -20.57
C ASP A 84 -10.78 35.00 -19.96
N THR A 85 -12.10 35.16 -19.93
CA THR A 85 -12.74 36.27 -19.19
C THR A 85 -12.43 36.25 -17.70
N ARG A 86 -12.44 35.07 -17.05
CA ARG A 86 -12.05 34.92 -15.64
C ARG A 86 -10.56 35.15 -15.39
N LYS A 87 -9.69 34.74 -16.30
CA LYS A 87 -8.24 35.03 -16.23
C LYS A 87 -7.97 36.53 -16.37
N ALA A 88 -8.64 37.19 -17.31
CA ALA A 88 -8.53 38.63 -17.51
C ALA A 88 -8.98 39.41 -16.25
N ALA A 89 -10.08 38.99 -15.62
CA ALA A 89 -10.58 39.60 -14.38
C ALA A 89 -9.65 39.39 -13.16
N ARG A 90 -8.76 38.39 -13.18
CA ARG A 90 -7.82 38.11 -12.08
C ARG A 90 -6.48 38.82 -12.24
N ASN A 91 -6.15 39.24 -13.47
CA ASN A 91 -4.89 39.89 -13.81
C ASN A 91 -5.03 41.42 -13.99
N ALA A 92 -6.26 41.95 -13.88
CA ALA A 92 -6.58 43.37 -13.80
C ALA A 92 -6.66 43.82 -12.33
#